data_AF-W1I6M1-F1
#
_entry.id   AF-W1I6M1-F1
#
_cell.length_a   1.000
_cell.length_b   1.000
_cell.length_c   1.000
_cell.angle_alpha   90.00
_cell.angle_beta   90.00
_cell.angle_gamma   90.00
#
_symmetry.space_group_name_H-M   'P 1'
#
loop_
_entity.id
_entity.type
_entity.pdbx_description
1 polymer ?
#
loop_
_entity_poly.entity_id
_entity_poly.type
_entity_poly.pdbx_seq_one_letter_code
_entity_poly.pdbx_strand_id
1 'polypeptide(L)'
;MTEPRVQHESRSAFSMPKLGGAAHCRELVSDYGGIHRVSEDFQVTPGLVSQYVSGQLEAPFTFLLALYWQTSHGFRQAFSESHWTHQYNSFKVAEATENVLKLERVLAHAVRLLECRPDAVSVLREAIEVAKLPSSGHPPGVSLMV
;
A
#
# COMPACT_ATOMS: atom_id res chain seq x y z
N MET A 1 16.92 5.32 33.84
CA MET A 1 17.52 4.93 32.55
C MET A 1 16.37 4.66 31.61
N THR A 2 16.11 5.56 30.67
CA THR A 2 14.97 5.51 29.76
C THR A 2 15.47 4.95 28.42
N GLU A 3 14.96 3.79 28.02
CA GLU A 3 15.31 3.18 26.74
C GLU A 3 14.87 4.07 25.56
N PRO A 4 15.69 4.18 24.51
CA PRO A 4 15.33 4.97 23.34
C PRO A 4 14.19 4.27 22.59
N ARG A 5 13.02 4.91 22.55
CA ARG A 5 11.90 4.50 21.68
C ARG A 5 12.35 4.65 20.23
N VAL A 6 12.67 3.53 19.59
CA VAL A 6 12.82 3.46 18.13
C VAL A 6 11.45 3.75 17.53
N GLN A 7 11.29 4.95 16.97
CA GLN A 7 10.10 5.32 16.21
C GLN A 7 10.02 4.40 14.98
N HIS A 8 9.12 3.43 15.02
CA HIS A 8 8.75 2.68 13.83
C HIS A 8 7.87 3.58 12.97
N GLU A 9 8.49 4.30 12.04
CA GLU A 9 7.76 4.96 10.96
C GLU A 9 6.95 3.90 10.20
N SER A 10 5.63 4.10 10.13
CA SER A 10 4.75 3.31 9.27
C SER A 10 5.18 3.55 7.82
N ARG A 11 5.97 2.62 7.27
CA ARG A 11 6.33 2.62 5.85
C ARG A 11 5.04 2.67 5.02
N SER A 12 4.92 3.66 4.15
CA SER A 12 3.92 3.66 3.08
C SER A 12 3.98 2.32 2.34
N ALA A 13 2.82 1.72 2.07
CA ALA A 13 2.72 0.46 1.31
C ALA A 13 3.28 0.59 -0.11
N PHE A 14 3.39 1.83 -0.62
CA PHE A 14 3.93 2.15 -1.93
C PHE A 14 4.92 3.30 -1.80
N SER A 15 6.15 3.09 -2.23
CA SER A 15 7.14 4.16 -2.29
C SER A 15 7.32 4.58 -3.75
N MET A 16 6.84 5.79 -4.07
CA MET A 16 7.10 6.36 -5.39
C MET A 16 8.58 6.73 -5.47
N PRO A 17 9.31 6.28 -6.50
CA PRO A 17 10.70 6.66 -6.67
C PRO A 17 10.78 8.16 -6.89
N LYS A 18 11.69 8.83 -6.17
CA LYS A 18 11.97 10.25 -6.38
C LYS A 18 12.84 10.40 -7.63
N LEU A 19 12.19 10.41 -8.78
CA LEU A 19 12.84 10.57 -10.08
C LEU A 19 12.79 12.02 -10.52
N GLY A 20 13.94 12.58 -10.93
CA GLY A 20 13.99 13.94 -11.44
C GLY A 20 15.39 14.39 -11.85
N GLY A 21 15.45 15.28 -12.84
CA GLY A 21 16.70 15.88 -13.30
C GLY A 21 17.58 14.98 -14.19
N ALA A 22 18.59 15.61 -14.79
CA ALA A 22 19.44 15.01 -15.81
C ALA A 22 20.33 13.86 -15.28
N ALA A 23 20.74 13.92 -14.02
CA ALA A 23 21.59 12.90 -13.40
C ALA A 23 20.85 11.55 -13.31
N HIS A 24 19.64 11.53 -12.73
CA HIS A 24 18.82 10.32 -12.67
C HIS A 24 18.42 9.85 -14.07
N CYS A 25 18.12 10.76 -15.01
CA CYS A 25 17.84 10.39 -16.40
C CYS A 25 19.03 9.66 -17.04
N ARG A 26 20.26 10.16 -16.82
CA ARG A 26 21.48 9.54 -17.34
C ARG A 26 21.72 8.15 -16.79
N GLU A 27 21.55 7.98 -15.49
CA GLU A 27 21.68 6.67 -14.82
C GLU A 27 20.66 5.68 -15.38
N LEU A 28 19.37 6.07 -15.46
CA LEU A 28 18.32 5.22 -16.01
C LEU A 28 18.54 4.84 -17.47
N VAL A 29 18.94 5.79 -18.31
CA VAL A 29 19.26 5.52 -19.71
C VAL A 29 20.45 4.58 -19.83
N SER A 30 21.47 4.75 -18.98
CA SER A 30 22.62 3.83 -18.93
C SER A 30 22.20 2.42 -18.52
N ASP A 31 21.44 2.28 -17.42
CA ASP A 31 20.97 1.01 -16.88
C ASP A 31 20.06 0.25 -17.85
N TYR A 32 19.29 0.99 -18.67
CA TYR A 32 18.44 0.40 -19.69
C TYR A 32 19.23 -0.21 -20.86
N GLY A 33 20.44 0.29 -21.13
CA GLY A 33 21.28 -0.13 -22.26
C GLY A 33 21.63 1.00 -23.24
N GLY A 34 21.44 2.26 -22.83
CA GLY A 34 21.86 3.45 -23.57
C GLY A 34 20.76 4.07 -24.43
N ILE A 35 21.10 5.23 -25.01
CA ILE A 35 20.16 6.09 -25.75
C ILE A 35 19.50 5.36 -26.92
N HIS A 36 20.26 4.57 -27.70
CA HIS A 36 19.71 3.89 -28.87
C HIS A 36 18.56 2.96 -28.50
N ARG A 37 18.75 2.16 -27.46
CA ARG A 37 17.76 1.19 -26.99
C ARG A 37 16.54 1.87 -26.40
N VAL A 38 16.75 2.92 -25.60
CA VAL A 38 15.65 3.76 -25.09
C VAL A 38 14.85 4.37 -26.24
N SER A 39 15.53 4.87 -27.27
CA SER A 39 14.88 5.47 -28.43
C SER A 39 14.03 4.49 -29.24
N GLU A 40 14.54 3.27 -29.40
CA GLU A 40 13.83 2.19 -30.10
C GLU A 40 12.59 1.73 -29.32
N ASP A 41 12.76 1.39 -28.04
CA ASP A 41 11.71 0.79 -27.22
C ASP A 41 10.62 1.80 -26.80
N PHE A 42 10.99 3.07 -26.59
CA PHE A 42 10.04 4.12 -26.21
C PHE A 42 9.55 4.97 -27.41
N GLN A 43 10.03 4.67 -28.62
CA GLN A 43 9.70 5.43 -29.84
C GLN A 43 9.98 6.93 -29.71
N VAL A 44 11.12 7.27 -29.08
CA VAL A 44 11.55 8.65 -28.85
C VAL A 44 12.82 8.93 -29.64
N THR A 45 12.87 10.08 -30.32
CA THR A 45 14.05 10.46 -31.11
C THR A 45 15.33 10.50 -30.25
N PRO A 46 16.47 9.93 -30.70
CA PRO A 46 17.74 9.94 -29.95
C PRO A 46 18.22 11.33 -29.53
N GLY A 47 17.94 12.35 -30.36
CA GLY A 47 18.24 13.74 -30.05
C GLY A 47 17.49 14.25 -28.82
N LEU A 48 16.23 13.84 -28.64
CA LEU A 48 15.42 14.25 -27.48
C LEU A 48 15.94 13.60 -26.19
N VAL A 49 16.26 12.30 -26.25
CA VAL A 49 16.88 11.59 -25.12
C VAL A 49 18.23 12.21 -24.75
N SER A 50 19.03 12.60 -25.75
CA SER A 50 20.31 13.29 -25.52
C SER A 50 20.13 14.64 -24.81
N GLN A 51 19.08 15.40 -25.15
CA GLN A 51 18.74 16.65 -24.47
C GLN A 51 18.33 16.42 -23.01
N TYR A 52 17.60 15.34 -22.72
CA TYR A 52 17.25 14.95 -21.35
C TYR A 52 18.49 14.56 -20.52
N VAL A 53 19.36 13.71 -21.07
CA VAL A 53 20.56 13.20 -20.38
C VAL A 53 21.61 14.30 -20.15
N SER A 54 21.68 15.28 -21.06
CA SER A 54 22.55 16.46 -20.93
C SER A 54 21.96 17.55 -20.03
N GLY A 55 20.68 17.46 -19.66
CA GLY A 55 19.99 18.47 -18.86
C GLY A 55 19.64 19.74 -19.61
N GLN A 56 19.73 19.73 -20.94
CA GLN A 56 19.23 20.82 -21.79
C GLN A 56 17.70 20.91 -21.78
N LEU A 57 17.04 19.77 -21.55
CA LEU A 57 15.60 19.65 -21.42
C LEU A 57 15.26 18.79 -20.21
N GLU A 58 14.21 19.14 -19.48
CA GLU A 58 13.73 18.30 -18.38
C GLU A 58 12.93 17.12 -18.94
N ALA A 59 13.31 15.91 -18.52
CA ALA A 59 12.58 14.70 -18.89
C ALA A 59 11.20 14.68 -18.21
N PRO A 60 10.12 14.36 -18.94
CA PRO A 60 8.81 14.15 -18.33
C PRO A 60 8.89 13.08 -17.24
N PHE A 61 8.25 13.34 -16.09
CA PHE A 61 8.23 12.39 -14.97
C PHE A 61 7.71 11.01 -15.39
N THR A 62 6.71 10.95 -16.27
CA THR A 62 6.15 9.70 -16.81
C THR A 62 7.17 8.89 -17.60
N PHE A 63 8.03 9.55 -18.36
CA PHE A 63 9.12 8.90 -19.11
C PHE A 63 10.18 8.33 -18.16
N LEU A 64 10.60 9.12 -17.16
CA LEU A 64 11.54 8.65 -16.13
C LEU A 64 10.98 7.46 -15.36
N LEU A 65 9.69 7.52 -14.99
CA LEU A 65 9.02 6.45 -14.28
C LEU A 65 8.94 5.16 -15.11
N ALA A 66 8.62 5.30 -16.41
CA ALA A 66 8.55 4.15 -17.30
C ALA A 66 9.93 3.50 -17.51
N LEU A 67 10.98 4.30 -17.68
CA LEU A 67 12.36 3.80 -17.72
C LEU A 67 12.73 3.09 -16.41
N TYR A 68 12.44 3.72 -15.27
CA TYR A 68 12.73 3.18 -13.96
C TYR A 68 12.16 1.78 -13.76
N TRP A 69 10.87 1.58 -14.07
CA TRP A 69 10.21 0.28 -13.88
C TRP A 69 10.78 -0.83 -14.77
N GLN A 70 11.40 -0.48 -15.90
CA GLN A 70 12.04 -1.45 -16.77
C GLN A 70 13.51 -1.72 -16.42
N THR A 71 14.09 -0.99 -15.47
CA THR A 71 15.39 -1.35 -14.89
C THR A 71 15.27 -2.54 -13.94
N SER A 72 16.38 -3.25 -13.73
CA SER A 72 16.44 -4.36 -12.76
C SER A 72 16.08 -3.91 -11.33
N HIS A 73 16.42 -2.67 -10.98
CA HIS A 73 16.11 -2.09 -9.67
C HIS A 73 14.61 -1.83 -9.52
N GLY A 74 14.01 -1.12 -10.48
CA GLY A 74 12.56 -0.83 -10.47
C GLY A 74 11.74 -2.11 -10.48
N PHE A 75 12.10 -3.10 -11.31
CA PHE A 75 11.45 -4.40 -11.31
C PHE A 75 11.53 -5.09 -9.94
N ARG A 76 12.70 -5.12 -9.30
CA ARG A 76 12.87 -5.73 -7.97
C ARG A 76 12.01 -5.02 -6.92
N GLN A 77 11.93 -3.69 -6.98
CA GLN A 77 11.06 -2.93 -6.09
C GLN A 77 9.59 -3.30 -6.30
N ALA A 78 9.09 -3.26 -7.55
CA ALA A 78 7.71 -3.63 -7.87
C ALA A 78 7.39 -5.05 -7.41
N PHE A 79 8.32 -5.98 -7.64
CA PHE A 79 8.19 -7.37 -7.20
C PHE A 79 8.10 -7.46 -5.67
N SER A 80 8.97 -6.77 -4.94
CA SER A 80 8.92 -6.76 -3.48
C SER A 80 7.64 -6.11 -2.93
N GLU A 81 7.19 -4.99 -3.51
CA GLU A 81 5.97 -4.30 -3.11
C GLU A 81 4.72 -5.14 -3.40
N SER A 82 4.67 -5.82 -4.55
CA SER A 82 3.57 -6.73 -4.88
C SER A 82 3.51 -7.94 -3.95
N HIS A 83 4.67 -8.48 -3.54
CA HIS A 83 4.75 -9.55 -2.55
C HIS A 83 4.20 -9.11 -1.19
N TRP A 84 4.63 -7.95 -0.68
CA TRP A 84 4.14 -7.40 0.59
C TRP A 84 2.67 -7.03 0.53
N THR A 85 2.21 -6.46 -0.59
CA THR A 85 0.79 -6.14 -0.82
C THR A 85 -0.06 -7.40 -0.81
N HIS A 86 0.39 -8.46 -1.50
CA HIS A 86 -0.30 -9.76 -1.49
C HIS A 86 -0.36 -10.36 -0.08
N GLN A 87 0.73 -10.35 0.68
CA GLN A 87 0.76 -10.84 2.06
C GLN A 87 -0.17 -10.05 2.98
N TYR A 88 -0.12 -8.71 2.89
CA TYR A 88 -0.99 -7.83 3.67
C TYR A 88 -2.47 -8.09 3.35
N ASN A 89 -2.83 -8.17 2.07
CA ASN A 89 -4.18 -8.45 1.64
C ASN A 89 -4.64 -9.84 2.10
N SER A 90 -3.76 -10.85 1.99
CA SER A 90 -4.05 -12.21 2.47
C SER A 90 -4.32 -12.23 3.98
N PHE A 91 -3.52 -11.51 4.76
CA PHE A 91 -3.74 -11.37 6.21
C PHE A 91 -5.08 -10.67 6.51
N LYS A 92 -5.39 -9.58 5.79
CA LYS A 92 -6.64 -8.84 5.96
C LYS A 92 -7.87 -9.64 5.59
N VAL A 93 -7.80 -10.48 4.54
CA VAL A 93 -8.87 -11.42 4.18
C VAL A 93 -9.07 -12.48 5.27
N ALA A 94 -7.99 -13.02 5.83
CA ALA A 94 -8.08 -13.98 6.92
C ALA A 94 -8.71 -13.35 8.17
N GLU A 95 -8.28 -12.14 8.55
CA GLU A 95 -8.87 -11.36 9.66
C GLU A 95 -10.36 -11.07 9.44
N ALA A 96 -10.74 -10.65 8.23
CA ALA A 96 -12.14 -10.40 7.88
C ALA A 96 -12.97 -11.69 7.97
N THR A 97 -12.42 -12.82 7.51
CA THR A 97 -13.08 -14.13 7.56
C THR A 97 -13.27 -14.58 9.01
N GLU A 98 -12.28 -14.39 9.88
CA GLU A 98 -12.40 -14.69 11.30
C GLU A 98 -13.49 -13.84 11.97
N ASN A 99 -13.59 -12.56 11.61
CA ASN A 99 -14.63 -11.66 12.11
C ASN A 99 -16.03 -12.09 11.67
N VAL A 100 -16.19 -12.50 10.40
CA VAL A 100 -17.45 -13.07 9.90
C VAL A 100 -17.83 -14.32 10.69
N LEU A 101 -16.90 -15.27 10.88
CA LEU A 101 -17.16 -16.48 11.67
C LEU A 101 -17.54 -16.18 13.12
N LYS A 102 -16.93 -15.16 13.75
CA LYS A 102 -17.31 -14.70 15.09
C LYS A 102 -18.74 -14.18 15.11
N LEU A 103 -19.11 -13.34 14.14
CA LEU A 103 -20.47 -12.80 14.02
C LEU A 103 -21.51 -13.90 13.79
N GLU A 104 -21.21 -14.88 12.93
CA GLU A 104 -22.08 -16.04 12.71
C GLU A 104 -22.32 -16.84 14.00
N ARG A 105 -21.28 -17.06 14.81
CA ARG A 105 -21.41 -17.74 16.11
C ARG A 105 -22.29 -16.96 17.09
N VAL A 106 -22.08 -15.64 17.17
CA VAL A 106 -22.89 -14.76 18.03
C VAL A 106 -24.36 -14.80 17.58
N LEU A 107 -24.61 -14.71 16.28
CA LEU A 107 -25.96 -14.77 15.73
C LEU A 107 -26.62 -16.12 16.00
N ALA A 108 -25.91 -17.24 15.82
CA ALA A 108 -26.42 -18.57 16.11
C ALA A 108 -26.73 -18.80 17.60
N HIS A 109 -26.00 -18.14 18.51
CA HIS A 109 -26.33 -18.13 19.94
C HIS A 109 -27.55 -17.26 20.25
N ALA A 110 -27.64 -16.09 19.63
CA ALA A 110 -28.77 -15.19 19.75
C ALA A 110 -30.09 -15.86 19.33
N VAL A 111 -30.09 -16.52 18.16
CA VAL A 111 -31.26 -17.26 17.66
C VAL A 111 -31.69 -18.35 18.66
N ARG A 112 -30.75 -19.19 19.13
CA ARG A 112 -31.04 -20.23 20.13
C ARG A 112 -31.60 -19.66 21.44
N LEU A 113 -31.06 -18.54 21.91
CA LEU A 113 -31.56 -17.84 23.09
C LEU A 113 -33.01 -17.39 22.91
N LEU A 114 -33.34 -16.82 21.74
CA LEU A 114 -34.69 -16.36 21.42
C LEU A 114 -35.68 -17.51 21.24
N GLU A 115 -35.25 -18.64 20.66
CA GLU A 115 -36.07 -19.86 20.55
C GLU A 115 -36.41 -20.44 21.93
N CYS A 116 -35.48 -20.40 22.88
CA CYS A 116 -35.71 -20.91 24.25
C CYS A 116 -36.41 -19.90 25.18
N ARG A 117 -36.18 -18.60 24.98
CA ARG A 117 -36.59 -17.49 25.87
C ARG A 117 -36.98 -16.25 25.04
N PRO A 118 -38.20 -16.23 24.47
CA PRO A 118 -38.66 -15.11 23.63
C PRO A 118 -38.83 -13.79 24.41
N ASP A 119 -38.85 -13.84 25.73
CA ASP A 119 -38.83 -12.69 26.64
C ASP A 119 -37.45 -11.99 26.69
N ALA A 120 -36.37 -12.66 26.27
CA ALA A 120 -35.00 -12.14 26.30
C ALA A 120 -34.64 -11.21 25.12
N VAL A 121 -35.61 -10.86 24.26
CA VAL A 121 -35.42 -9.96 23.10
C VAL A 121 -34.84 -8.60 23.49
N SER A 122 -35.22 -8.07 24.66
CA SER A 122 -34.70 -6.79 25.17
C SER A 122 -33.20 -6.84 25.46
N VAL A 123 -32.73 -7.93 26.09
CA VAL A 123 -31.32 -8.18 26.41
C VAL A 123 -30.49 -8.33 25.13
N LEU A 124 -31.06 -8.99 24.11
CA LEU A 124 -30.40 -9.14 22.82
C LEU A 124 -30.22 -7.80 22.09
N ARG A 125 -31.24 -6.94 22.13
CA ARG A 125 -31.16 -5.58 21.54
C ARG A 125 -30.10 -4.74 22.24
N GLU A 126 -30.00 -4.82 23.57
CA GLU A 126 -29.00 -4.11 24.36
C GLU A 126 -27.58 -4.57 24.01
N ALA A 127 -27.37 -5.89 23.88
CA ALA A 127 -26.08 -6.45 23.44
C ALA A 127 -25.69 -6.03 22.00
N ILE A 128 -26.66 -5.93 21.09
CA ILE A 128 -26.43 -5.45 19.72
C ILE A 128 -26.01 -3.97 19.71
N GLU A 129 -26.65 -3.13 20.53
CA GLU A 129 -26.27 -1.71 20.63
C GLU A 129 -24.86 -1.55 21.23
N VAL A 130 -24.47 -2.37 22.21
CA VAL A 130 -23.10 -2.40 22.74
C VAL A 130 -22.08 -2.86 21.68
N ALA A 131 -22.45 -3.80 20.81
CA ALA A 131 -21.58 -4.27 19.72
C ALA A 131 -21.50 -3.30 18.52
N LYS A 132 -22.51 -2.44 18.32
CA LYS A 132 -22.51 -1.36 17.31
C LYS A 132 -21.68 -0.16 17.73
N LEU A 133 -21.42 0.02 19.02
CA LEU A 133 -20.48 1.03 19.46
C LEU A 133 -19.13 0.69 18.81
N PRO A 134 -18.51 1.63 18.08
CA PRO A 134 -17.19 1.39 17.53
C PRO A 134 -16.31 0.99 18.70
N SER A 135 -15.68 -0.19 18.62
CA SER A 135 -14.60 -0.50 19.53
C SER A 135 -13.66 0.69 19.44
N SER A 136 -13.46 1.41 20.54
CA SER A 136 -12.50 2.50 20.65
C SER A 136 -11.08 1.93 20.60
N GLY A 137 -10.80 1.15 19.56
CA GLY A 137 -9.48 0.75 19.11
C GLY A 137 -9.02 1.79 18.09
N HIS A 138 -8.79 3.02 18.55
CA HIS A 138 -7.66 3.72 17.98
C HIS A 138 -6.43 2.84 18.29
N PRO A 139 -5.66 2.37 17.30
CA PRO A 139 -4.29 1.98 17.62
C PRO A 139 -3.65 3.21 18.29
N PRO A 140 -3.01 3.07 19.45
CA PRO A 140 -2.56 4.23 20.20
C PRO A 140 -1.52 4.98 19.36
N GLY A 141 -1.86 6.18 18.89
CA GLY A 141 -0.88 7.12 18.34
C GLY A 141 -1.14 7.72 16.96
N VAL A 142 -2.37 8.07 16.57
CA VAL A 142 -2.56 9.06 15.50
C VAL A 142 -3.36 10.25 16.02
N SER A 143 -2.64 11.24 16.55
CA SER A 143 -3.14 12.60 16.68
C SER A 143 -2.95 13.28 15.34
N LEU A 144 -4.00 13.38 14.54
CA LEU A 144 -4.03 14.30 13.40
C LEU A 144 -4.08 15.73 13.96
N MET A 145 -2.93 16.37 14.09
CA MET A 145 -2.86 17.82 14.16
C MET A 145 -2.62 18.37 12.76
N VAL A 146 -3.56 19.25 12.38
CA VAL A 146 -3.58 20.13 11.21
C VAL A 146 -2.29 20.93 11.08
#